data_AF-A0A959X6N4-F1
#
_entry.id   AF-A0A959X6N4-F1
#
_cell.length_a   1.000
_cell.length_b   1.000
_cell.length_c   1.000
_cell.angle_alpha   90.00
_cell.angle_beta   90.00
_cell.angle_gamma   90.00
#
_symmetry.space_group_name_H-M   'P 1'
#
loop_
_entity.id
_entity.type
_entity.pdbx_description
1 polymer ?
#
loop_
_entity_poly.entity_id
_entity_poly.type
_entity_poly.pdbx_seq_one_letter_code
_entity_poly.pdbx_strand_id
1 'polypeptide(L)'
;MTDTTSPWHDLDSYIATPRLTGLTLSPDGGSLVVSVQGPDADVTGYTTALWRVDPAGERAATRLTRGVKGEALAAFLRDGSLLFTGKRELPATQGDKPGETTAALWCLPAGGGEAYEVARRDGGWGQVVTAPDANWPMEAS
;
A
#
# COMPACT_ATOMS: atom_id res chain seq x y z
N MET A 1 -9.30 26.56 23.78
CA MET A 1 -9.69 25.22 24.23
C MET A 1 -10.64 24.67 23.19
N THR A 2 -10.13 23.92 22.21
CA THR A 2 -11.01 23.13 21.34
C THR A 2 -11.57 22.01 22.20
N ASP A 3 -12.88 22.01 22.36
CA ASP A 3 -13.60 20.92 22.99
C ASP A 3 -13.34 19.66 22.14
N THR A 4 -12.45 18.79 22.60
CA THR A 4 -12.12 17.53 21.93
C THR A 4 -13.25 16.56 22.20
N THR A 5 -14.41 16.84 21.59
CA THR A 5 -15.49 15.87 21.47
C THR A 5 -14.89 14.65 20.79
N SER A 6 -14.87 13.55 21.53
CA SER A 6 -14.45 12.25 21.05
C SER A 6 -15.08 11.94 19.68
N PRO A 7 -14.35 11.34 18.72
CA PRO A 7 -14.88 11.02 17.39
C PRO A 7 -16.11 10.08 17.46
N TRP A 8 -16.34 9.44 18.61
CA TRP A 8 -17.50 8.57 18.84
C TRP A 8 -18.83 9.33 19.00
N HIS A 9 -18.83 10.66 19.18
CA HIS A 9 -20.04 11.45 19.38
C HIS A 9 -20.48 12.24 18.15
N ASP A 10 -19.71 12.19 17.06
CA ASP A 10 -20.00 12.90 15.81
C ASP A 10 -19.79 11.94 14.63
N LEU A 11 -20.79 11.83 13.75
CA LEU A 11 -20.77 10.87 12.66
C LEU A 11 -19.66 11.19 11.65
N ASP A 12 -19.47 12.47 11.34
CA ASP A 12 -18.45 12.91 10.38
C ASP A 12 -17.04 12.61 10.93
N SER A 13 -16.82 12.88 12.22
CA SER A 13 -15.58 12.54 12.93
C SER A 13 -15.34 11.03 13.00
N TYR A 14 -16.38 10.22 13.21
CA TYR A 14 -16.29 8.77 13.19
C TYR A 14 -15.93 8.24 11.79
N ILE A 15 -16.58 8.75 10.73
CA ILE A 15 -16.29 8.40 9.33
C ILE A 15 -14.86 8.77 8.95
N ALA A 16 -14.36 9.92 9.41
CA ALA A 16 -13.01 10.41 9.14
C ALA A 16 -11.90 9.67 9.90
N THR A 17 -12.24 8.82 10.88
CA THR A 17 -11.24 8.09 11.67
C THR A 17 -10.50 7.06 10.81
N PRO A 18 -9.16 7.14 10.68
CA PRO A 18 -8.38 6.20 9.89
C PRO A 18 -8.46 4.77 10.43
N ARG A 19 -8.54 3.80 9.52
CA ARG A 19 -8.65 2.37 9.85
C ARG A 19 -7.40 1.60 9.42
N LEU A 20 -6.91 0.73 10.29
CA LEU A 20 -5.84 -0.19 9.94
C LEU A 20 -6.48 -1.45 9.34
N THR A 21 -6.12 -1.79 8.10
CA THR A 21 -6.77 -2.89 7.35
C THR A 21 -5.81 -4.02 7.00
N GLY A 22 -4.51 -3.84 7.23
CA GLY A 22 -3.49 -4.83 6.92
C GLY A 22 -2.17 -4.48 7.59
N LEU A 23 -1.36 -5.50 7.89
CA LEU A 23 -0.10 -5.37 8.61
C LEU A 23 0.86 -6.45 8.12
N THR A 24 2.08 -6.07 7.75
CA THR A 24 3.13 -7.00 7.32
C THR A 24 4.48 -6.54 7.84
N LEU A 25 5.28 -7.46 8.36
CA LEU A 25 6.59 -7.20 8.96
C LEU A 25 7.69 -7.70 8.03
N SER A 26 8.77 -6.93 7.89
CA SER A 26 9.94 -7.36 7.13
C SER A 26 10.59 -8.59 7.77
N PRO A 27 11.27 -9.45 7.00
CA PRO A 27 11.90 -10.66 7.53
C PRO A 27 12.93 -10.39 8.64
N ASP A 28 13.60 -9.25 8.61
CA ASP A 28 14.56 -8.80 9.62
C ASP A 28 13.91 -8.12 10.84
N GLY A 29 12.59 -7.92 10.82
CA GLY A 29 11.83 -7.24 11.86
C GLY A 29 12.05 -5.72 11.95
N GLY A 30 12.82 -5.12 11.04
CA GLY A 30 13.19 -3.70 11.10
C GLY A 30 12.18 -2.73 10.48
N SER A 31 11.20 -3.24 9.72
CA SER A 31 10.22 -2.42 9.01
C SER A 31 8.83 -3.05 9.06
N LEU A 32 7.88 -2.34 9.65
CA LEU A 32 6.47 -2.70 9.61
C LEU A 32 5.76 -1.88 8.54
N VAL A 33 4.98 -2.52 7.69
CA VAL A 33 4.09 -1.84 6.74
C VAL A 33 2.65 -2.05 7.16
N VAL A 34 1.91 -0.95 7.22
CA VAL A 34 0.51 -0.91 7.64
C VAL A 34 -0.34 -0.29 6.54
N SER A 35 -1.46 -0.93 6.22
CA SER A 35 -2.49 -0.38 5.33
C SER A 35 -3.42 0.51 6.13
N VAL A 36 -3.43 1.81 5.82
CA VAL A 36 -4.25 2.83 6.47
C VAL A 36 -5.32 3.30 5.49
N GLN A 37 -6.57 3.06 5.83
CA GLN A 37 -7.75 3.46 5.06
C GLN A 37 -8.36 4.72 5.66
N GLY A 38 -8.72 5.67 4.80
CA GLY A 38 -9.44 6.88 5.18
C GLY A 38 -10.27 7.43 4.02
N PRO A 39 -11.12 8.44 4.25
CA PRO A 39 -11.88 9.08 3.18
C PRO A 39 -10.96 9.58 2.06
N ASP A 40 -11.45 9.53 0.83
CA ASP A 40 -10.80 10.22 -0.28
C ASP A 40 -10.97 11.75 -0.17
N ALA A 41 -10.31 12.49 -1.07
CA ALA A 41 -10.30 13.96 -1.03
C ALA A 41 -11.69 14.58 -1.17
N ASP A 42 -12.59 13.90 -1.91
CA ASP A 42 -13.95 14.36 -2.16
C ASP A 42 -14.94 13.85 -1.08
N VAL A 43 -14.47 13.02 -0.14
CA VAL A 43 -15.27 12.38 0.92
C VAL A 43 -16.45 11.57 0.35
N THR A 44 -16.25 10.96 -0.83
CA THR A 44 -17.27 10.15 -1.51
C THR A 44 -16.96 8.65 -1.46
N GLY A 45 -15.74 8.29 -1.07
CA GLY A 45 -15.28 6.92 -0.93
C GLY A 45 -14.12 6.81 0.05
N TYR A 46 -13.54 5.61 0.11
CA TYR A 46 -12.36 5.32 0.91
C TYR A 46 -11.17 4.98 0.02
N THR A 47 -10.00 5.48 0.38
CA THR A 47 -8.72 5.08 -0.21
C THR A 47 -7.81 4.47 0.85
N THR A 48 -6.93 3.57 0.42
CA THR A 48 -5.94 2.93 1.28
C THR A 48 -4.54 3.37 0.88
N ALA A 49 -3.74 3.77 1.86
CA ALA A 49 -2.33 4.07 1.69
C ALA A 49 -1.48 3.10 2.53
N LEU A 50 -0.31 2.73 2.01
CA LEU A 50 0.68 2.00 2.78
C LEU A 50 1.57 2.97 3.55
N TRP A 51 1.82 2.64 4.81
CA TRP A 51 2.69 3.40 5.71
C TRP A 51 3.77 2.49 6.25
N ARG A 52 5.00 2.97 6.23
CA ARG A 52 6.10 2.38 6.99
C ARG A 52 6.02 2.87 8.42
N VAL A 53 6.06 1.95 9.36
CA VAL A 53 6.08 2.16 10.79
C VAL A 53 7.34 1.51 11.33
N ASP A 54 8.05 2.21 12.21
CA ASP A 54 9.17 1.65 12.95
C ASP A 54 8.63 0.80 14.12
N PRO A 55 8.91 -0.51 14.16
CA PRO A 55 8.45 -1.38 15.25
C PRO A 55 8.98 -0.98 16.63
N ALA A 56 10.16 -0.34 16.68
CA ALA A 56 10.74 0.14 17.94
C ALA A 56 10.13 1.48 18.40
N GLY A 57 9.38 2.17 17.52
CA GLY A 57 8.79 3.47 17.82
C GLY A 57 9.80 4.62 17.90
N GLU A 58 11.03 4.43 17.41
CA GLU A 58 12.08 5.45 17.45
C GLU A 58 11.94 6.47 16.31
N ARG A 59 11.36 6.05 15.17
CA ARG A 59 11.15 6.89 13.98
C ARG A 59 9.67 7.09 13.69
N ALA A 60 9.33 8.30 13.23
CA ALA A 60 7.98 8.63 12.81
C ALA A 60 7.52 7.79 11.61
N ALA A 61 6.23 7.44 11.59
CA ALA A 61 5.63 6.72 10.48
C ALA A 61 5.71 7.55 9.18
N THR A 62 6.03 6.90 8.08
CA THR A 62 6.19 7.54 6.76
C THR A 62 5.27 6.90 5.74
N ARG A 63 4.51 7.72 5.01
CA ARG A 63 3.62 7.23 3.94
C ARG A 63 4.42 6.78 2.72
N LEU A 64 4.19 5.55 2.25
CA LEU A 64 4.87 4.95 1.10
C LEU A 64 4.09 5.16 -0.20
N THR A 65 2.76 5.03 -0.16
CA THR A 65 1.91 5.15 -1.37
C THR A 65 0.91 6.27 -1.25
N ARG A 66 0.70 7.00 -2.36
CA ARG A 66 -0.30 8.06 -2.49
C ARG A 66 -1.54 7.61 -3.29
N GLY A 67 -1.82 6.30 -3.27
CA GLY A 67 -2.83 5.67 -4.12
C GLY A 67 -4.22 6.30 -3.99
N VAL A 68 -4.89 6.41 -5.13
CA VAL A 68 -6.16 7.13 -5.31
C VAL A 68 -7.37 6.19 -5.34
N LYS A 69 -7.19 4.89 -5.59
CA LYS A 69 -8.27 3.88 -5.60
C LYS A 69 -7.74 2.48 -5.25
N GLY A 70 -8.32 1.84 -4.25
CA GLY A 70 -8.21 0.38 -4.01
C GLY A 70 -7.59 -0.06 -2.68
N GLU A 71 -7.58 -1.37 -2.51
CA GLU A 71 -6.89 -2.08 -1.43
C GLU A 71 -5.40 -2.26 -1.77
N ALA A 72 -4.55 -1.99 -0.78
CA ALA A 72 -3.12 -2.24 -0.89
C ALA A 72 -2.79 -3.50 -0.10
N LEU A 73 -2.81 -4.64 -0.79
CA LEU A 73 -2.18 -5.87 -0.30
C LEU A 73 -0.67 -5.64 -0.29
N ALA A 74 0.04 -6.16 0.71
CA ALA A 74 1.47 -5.96 0.85
C ALA A 74 2.16 -7.21 1.41
N ALA A 75 3.32 -7.55 0.86
CA ALA A 75 4.16 -8.63 1.33
C ALA A 75 5.64 -8.30 1.12
N PHE A 76 6.49 -8.68 2.07
CA PHE A 76 7.92 -8.54 1.91
C PHE A 76 8.53 -9.74 1.18
N LEU A 77 9.48 -9.45 0.30
CA LEU A 77 10.44 -10.41 -0.20
C LEU A 77 11.56 -10.62 0.83
N ARG A 78 12.34 -11.69 0.63
CA ARG A 78 13.43 -12.06 1.55
C ARG A 78 14.50 -10.98 1.67
N ASP A 79 14.76 -10.25 0.59
CA ASP A 79 15.74 -9.15 0.52
C ASP A 79 15.27 -7.85 1.20
N GLY A 80 14.03 -7.81 1.70
CA GLY A 80 13.42 -6.62 2.31
C GLY A 80 12.67 -5.73 1.31
N SER A 81 12.61 -6.11 0.03
CA SER A 81 11.80 -5.41 -0.96
C SER A 81 10.31 -5.64 -0.68
N LEU A 82 9.48 -4.61 -0.93
CA LEU A 82 8.05 -4.64 -0.64
C LEU A 82 7.24 -4.81 -1.92
N LEU A 83 6.52 -5.92 -2.02
CA LEU A 83 5.49 -6.10 -3.04
C LEU A 83 4.18 -5.48 -2.57
N PHE A 84 3.48 -4.78 -3.46
CA PHE A 84 2.15 -4.25 -3.16
C PHE A 84 1.26 -4.09 -4.38
N THR A 85 -0.06 -4.09 -4.18
CA THR A 85 -1.04 -3.90 -5.26
C THR A 85 -1.43 -2.43 -5.43
N GLY A 86 -1.67 -2.00 -6.66
CA GLY A 86 -2.16 -0.65 -6.92
C GLY A 86 -2.57 -0.40 -8.37
N LYS A 87 -3.49 0.57 -8.55
CA LYS A 87 -3.96 1.05 -9.87
C LYS A 87 -3.24 2.32 -10.35
N ARG A 88 -2.03 2.58 -9.85
CA ARG A 88 -1.23 3.77 -10.22
C ARG A 88 -1.18 3.87 -11.74
N GLU A 89 -1.35 5.08 -12.30
CA GLU A 89 -1.38 5.37 -13.75
C GLU A 89 -0.45 4.44 -14.53
N LEU A 90 -1.01 3.34 -15.00
CA LEU A 90 -0.26 2.30 -15.67
C LEU A 90 0.01 2.84 -17.08
N PRO A 91 1.28 3.06 -17.48
CA PRO A 91 1.56 3.48 -18.83
C PRO A 91 0.93 2.47 -19.80
N ALA A 92 0.35 2.98 -20.88
CA ALA A 92 -0.16 2.12 -21.93
C ALA A 92 1.04 1.44 -22.59
N THR A 93 1.27 0.17 -22.27
CA THR A 93 2.16 -0.68 -23.06
C THR A 93 1.51 -0.88 -24.43
N GLN A 94 2.30 -0.95 -25.49
CA GLN A 94 1.83 -0.92 -26.88
C GLN A 94 0.70 -1.94 -27.14
N GLY A 95 -0.55 -1.46 -27.16
CA GLY A 95 -1.74 -2.25 -27.46
C GLY A 95 -2.61 -2.68 -26.27
N ASP A 96 -2.17 -2.48 -25.02
CA ASP A 96 -2.91 -2.90 -23.82
C ASP A 96 -3.28 -1.69 -22.95
N LYS A 97 -4.51 -1.20 -23.12
CA LYS A 97 -5.02 -0.09 -22.29
C LYS A 97 -5.58 -0.67 -21.00
N PRO A 98 -5.11 -0.22 -19.82
CA PRO A 98 -5.69 -0.62 -18.54
C PRO A 98 -7.20 -0.33 -18.52
N GLY A 99 -8.00 -1.35 -18.24
CA GLY A 99 -9.40 -1.19 -17.90
C GLY A 99 -9.59 -0.72 -16.45
N GLU A 100 -10.83 -0.36 -16.09
CA GLU A 100 -11.20 0.10 -14.74
C GLU A 100 -10.90 -0.91 -13.63
N THR A 101 -10.85 -2.20 -13.98
CA THR A 101 -10.58 -3.31 -13.05
C THR A 101 -9.12 -3.75 -13.08
N THR A 102 -8.27 -3.18 -13.95
CA THR A 102 -6.86 -3.53 -14.01
C THR A 102 -6.14 -3.05 -12.75
N ALA A 103 -5.34 -3.93 -12.15
CA ALA A 103 -4.43 -3.59 -11.07
C ALA A 103 -3.06 -4.22 -11.31
N ALA A 104 -2.02 -3.49 -10.93
CA ALA A 104 -0.66 -3.98 -10.97
C ALA A 104 -0.18 -4.44 -9.59
N LEU A 105 0.72 -5.41 -9.62
CA LEU A 105 1.64 -5.75 -8.56
C LEU A 105 2.92 -4.93 -8.79
N TRP A 106 3.31 -4.18 -7.78
CA TRP A 106 4.47 -3.31 -7.77
C TRP A 106 5.52 -3.85 -6.81
N CYS A 107 6.79 -3.58 -7.08
CA CYS A 107 7.90 -3.82 -6.17
C CYS A 107 8.56 -2.48 -5.79
N LEU A 108 8.67 -2.21 -4.50
CA LEU A 108 9.51 -1.14 -3.94
C LEU A 108 10.81 -1.78 -3.39
N PRO A 109 11.99 -1.47 -3.95
CA PRO A 109 13.24 -2.06 -3.48
C PRO A 109 13.54 -1.74 -2.00
N ALA A 110 14.21 -2.66 -1.30
CA ALA A 110 14.62 -2.49 0.09
C ALA A 110 15.46 -1.22 0.32
N GLY A 111 16.36 -0.91 -0.63
CA GLY A 111 17.19 0.29 -0.62
C GLY A 111 16.43 1.60 -0.88
N GLY A 112 15.12 1.55 -1.10
CA GLY A 112 14.30 2.67 -1.54
C GLY A 112 14.33 2.87 -3.05
N GLY A 113 14.03 4.09 -3.49
CA GLY A 113 13.87 4.42 -4.91
C GLY A 113 12.41 4.36 -5.35
N GLU A 114 12.20 4.28 -6.66
CA GLU A 114 10.85 4.24 -7.24
C GLU A 114 10.35 2.80 -7.36
N ALA A 115 9.07 2.60 -7.03
CA ALA A 115 8.43 1.32 -7.24
C ALA A 115 8.22 1.06 -8.73
N TYR A 116 8.52 -0.16 -9.18
CA TYR A 116 8.34 -0.61 -10.56
C TYR A 116 7.28 -1.71 -10.67
N GLU A 117 6.66 -1.84 -11.84
CA GLU A 117 5.64 -2.85 -12.11
C GLU A 117 6.28 -4.23 -12.29
N VAL A 118 5.73 -5.23 -11.59
CA VAL A 118 6.15 -6.64 -11.66
C VAL A 118 5.18 -7.44 -12.52
N ALA A 119 3.89 -7.17 -12.37
CA ALA A 119 2.83 -7.83 -13.12
C ALA A 119 1.57 -6.96 -13.11
N ARG A 120 0.68 -7.16 -14.08
CA ARG A 120 -0.67 -6.57 -14.10
C ARG A 120 -1.68 -7.60 -14.50
N ARG A 121 -2.91 -7.45 -14.00
CA ARG A 121 -4.05 -8.25 -14.46
C ARG A 121 -5.38 -7.51 -14.28
N ASP A 122 -6.33 -7.86 -15.13
CA ASP A 122 -7.72 -7.46 -14.98
C ASP A 122 -8.40 -8.24 -13.86
N GLY A 123 -9.34 -7.59 -13.18
CA GLY A 123 -10.06 -8.16 -12.04
C GLY A 123 -9.33 -8.04 -10.69
N GLY A 124 -8.21 -7.30 -10.61
CA GLY A 124 -7.51 -7.02 -9.36
C GLY A 124 -6.83 -8.24 -8.75
N TRP A 125 -6.29 -8.13 -7.54
CA TRP A 125 -5.58 -9.22 -6.84
C TRP A 125 -6.31 -9.59 -5.55
N GLY A 126 -6.42 -10.87 -5.24
CA GLY A 126 -7.09 -11.33 -4.01
C GLY A 126 -6.14 -11.44 -2.81
N GLN A 127 -4.89 -11.83 -3.05
CA GLN A 127 -3.81 -11.92 -2.05
C GLN A 127 -2.45 -11.77 -2.72
N VAL A 128 -1.44 -11.37 -1.93
CA VAL A 128 -0.02 -11.43 -2.29
C VAL A 128 0.69 -12.23 -1.19
N VAL A 129 1.34 -13.32 -1.56
CA VAL A 129 2.11 -14.17 -0.66
C VAL A 129 3.49 -14.39 -1.27
N THR A 130 4.52 -14.35 -0.42
CA THR A 130 5.92 -14.58 -0.82
C THR A 130 6.42 -15.86 -0.19
N ALA A 131 7.20 -16.64 -0.93
CA ALA A 131 7.89 -17.79 -0.35
C ALA A 131 9.05 -17.29 0.54
N PRO A 132 9.44 -18.02 1.60
CA PRO A 132 10.55 -17.63 2.47
C PRO A 132 11.88 -17.41 1.72
N ASP A 133 12.09 -18.18 0.65
CA ASP A 133 13.27 -18.10 -0.21
C ASP A 133 13.04 -17.29 -1.49
N ALA A 134 11.87 -16.67 -1.64
CA ALA A 134 11.57 -15.87 -2.81
C ALA A 134 12.49 -14.64 -2.84
N ASN A 135 13.29 -14.57 -3.89
CA ASN A 135 13.94 -13.34 -4.32
C ASN A 135 13.42 -13.01 -5.71
N TRP A 136 13.00 -11.77 -5.94
CA TRP A 136 12.64 -11.34 -7.28
C TRP A 136 13.94 -11.10 -8.07
N PRO A 137 14.09 -11.64 -9.30
CA PRO A 137 15.30 -11.39 -10.08
C PRO A 137 15.38 -9.90 -10.42
N MET A 138 16.49 -9.26 -10.07
CA MET A 138 16.83 -7.93 -10.56
C MET A 138 17.27 -8.04 -12.03
N GLU A 139 16.36 -8.27 -12.95
CA GLU A 139 16.62 -7.99 -14.37
C GLU A 139 15.84 -6.74 -14.76
N ALA A 140 16.56 -5.62 -14.71
CA ALA A 140 16.15 -4.37 -15.34
C ALA A 140 16.12 -4.60 -16.85
N SER A 141 14.96 -4.38 -17.46
CA SER A 141 14.84 -4.25 -18.92
C SER A 141 14.68 -2.80 -19.30
#